data_AF-A0A1F5DPG6-F1
#
_entry.id   AF-A0A1F5DPG6-F1
#
_cell.length_a   1.000
_cell.length_b   1.000
_cell.length_c   1.000
_cell.angle_alpha   90.00
_cell.angle_beta   90.00
_cell.angle_gamma   90.00
#
_symmetry.space_group_name_H-M   'P 1'
#
loop_
_entity.id
_entity.type
_entity.pdbx_description
1 polymer ?
#
loop_
_entity_poly.entity_id
_entity_poly.type
_entity_poly.pdbx_seq_one_letter_code
_entity_poly.pdbx_strand_id
1 'polypeptide(L)'
;MKIKAKQIIIDQLKRTPIIQICCDKANISRTTYYRWRKDKKFATECDLAMQEGLALINDLAESQLINAIKSQNLTSIMYWLNHRHKSYADRLELTGNIVTQNEKLTKEQEASIKQALKLASLIGTERSQNEKKTDKK
;
A
#
# COMPACT_ATOMS: atom_id res chain seq x y z
N MET A 1 11.83 -7.49 -38.55
CA MET A 1 10.66 -6.59 -38.38
C MET A 1 10.13 -6.53 -36.94
N LYS A 2 9.78 -7.67 -36.30
CA LYS A 2 9.25 -7.70 -34.91
C LYS A 2 10.18 -7.10 -33.83
N ILE A 3 11.49 -7.35 -33.92
CA ILE A 3 12.47 -6.83 -32.95
C ILE A 3 12.52 -5.29 -32.98
N LYS A 4 12.50 -4.71 -34.18
CA LYS A 4 12.49 -3.25 -34.37
C LYS A 4 11.25 -2.60 -33.77
N ALA A 5 10.07 -3.21 -33.96
CA ALA A 5 8.82 -2.72 -33.36
C ALA A 5 8.82 -2.80 -31.83
N LYS A 6 9.33 -3.89 -31.25
CA LYS A 6 9.52 -4.00 -29.78
C LYS A 6 10.40 -2.88 -29.24
N GLN A 7 11.53 -2.60 -29.90
CA GLN A 7 12.44 -1.52 -29.49
C GLN A 7 11.77 -0.14 -29.60
N ILE A 8 11.06 0.13 -30.70
CA ILE A 8 10.31 1.39 -30.86
C ILE A 8 9.34 1.60 -29.70
N ILE A 9 8.62 0.56 -29.26
CA ILE A 9 7.70 0.66 -28.12
C ILE A 9 8.44 1.04 -26.85
N ILE A 10 9.54 0.34 -26.54
CA ILE A 10 10.34 0.59 -25.34
C ILE A 10 10.85 2.03 -25.34
N ASP A 11 11.43 2.49 -26.46
CA ASP A 11 11.99 3.84 -26.57
C ASP A 11 10.90 4.93 -26.47
N GLN A 12 9.70 4.68 -27.00
CA GLN A 12 8.59 5.62 -26.89
C GLN A 12 7.99 5.63 -25.48
N LEU A 13 7.91 4.50 -24.78
CA LEU A 13 7.38 4.43 -23.42
C LEU A 13 8.20 5.30 -22.45
N LYS A 14 9.51 5.40 -22.64
CA LYS A 14 10.41 6.30 -21.87
C LYS A 14 10.08 7.79 -22.01
N ARG A 15 9.33 8.18 -23.05
CA ARG A 15 9.01 9.59 -23.35
C ARG A 15 7.53 9.89 -23.18
N THR A 16 6.70 8.93 -23.58
CA THR A 16 5.24 9.06 -23.58
C THR A 16 4.69 7.73 -23.09
N PRO A 17 4.42 7.57 -21.78
CA PRO A 17 3.97 6.31 -21.16
C PRO A 17 2.49 6.00 -21.50
N ILE A 18 2.11 6.09 -22.78
CA ILE A 18 0.75 5.87 -23.28
C ILE A 18 0.81 4.76 -24.33
N ILE A 19 0.34 3.57 -23.95
CA ILE A 19 0.43 2.34 -24.75
C ILE A 19 -0.14 2.52 -26.16
N GLN A 20 -1.28 3.21 -26.30
CA GLN A 20 -1.91 3.45 -27.60
C GLN A 20 -0.97 4.19 -28.56
N ILE A 21 -0.38 5.30 -28.11
CA ILE A 21 0.55 6.13 -28.90
C ILE A 21 1.80 5.31 -29.28
N CYS A 22 2.33 4.52 -28.35
CA CYS A 22 3.48 3.66 -28.62
C CYS A 22 3.15 2.57 -29.66
N CYS A 23 1.96 1.97 -29.59
CA CYS A 23 1.49 0.97 -30.55
C CYS A 23 1.31 1.58 -31.94
N ASP A 24 0.72 2.77 -32.02
CA ASP A 24 0.53 3.49 -33.28
C ASP A 24 1.87 3.85 -33.93
N LYS A 25 2.84 4.35 -33.15
CA LYS A 25 4.21 4.62 -33.64
C LYS A 25 4.96 3.36 -34.09
N ALA A 26 4.72 2.22 -33.44
CA ALA A 26 5.31 0.95 -33.82
C ALA A 26 4.52 0.24 -34.94
N ASN A 27 3.41 0.82 -35.41
CA ASN A 27 2.50 0.29 -36.40
C ASN A 27 2.00 -1.13 -36.04
N ILE A 28 1.59 -1.33 -34.79
CA ILE A 28 1.00 -2.59 -34.30
C ILE A 28 -0.30 -2.34 -33.53
N SER A 29 -1.15 -3.37 -33.42
CA SER A 29 -2.33 -3.32 -32.56
C SER A 29 -1.98 -3.54 -31.08
N ARG A 30 -2.80 -3.00 -30.17
CA ARG A 30 -2.68 -3.26 -28.72
C ARG A 30 -2.74 -4.75 -28.38
N THR A 31 -3.54 -5.54 -29.11
CA THR A 31 -3.59 -6.99 -28.96
C THR A 31 -2.23 -7.64 -29.21
N THR A 32 -1.50 -7.15 -30.20
CA THR A 32 -0.14 -7.64 -30.52
C THR A 32 0.84 -7.28 -29.40
N TYR A 33 0.77 -6.05 -28.89
CA TYR A 33 1.55 -5.62 -27.73
C TYR A 33 1.30 -6.51 -26.50
N TYR A 34 0.04 -6.73 -26.12
CA TYR A 34 -0.29 -7.57 -24.96
C TYR A 34 0.10 -9.04 -25.16
N ARG A 35 0.06 -9.54 -26.39
CA ARG A 35 0.60 -10.87 -26.71
C ARG A 35 2.11 -10.92 -26.50
N TRP A 36 2.84 -9.87 -26.87
CA TRP A 36 4.29 -9.78 -26.64
C TRP A 36 4.64 -9.62 -25.16
N ARG A 37 3.81 -8.93 -24.36
CA ARG A 37 3.95 -8.83 -22.89
C ARG A 37 3.92 -10.20 -22.18
N LYS A 38 3.52 -11.30 -22.83
CA LYS A 38 3.66 -12.65 -22.28
C LYS A 38 5.12 -13.13 -22.19
N ASP A 39 5.99 -12.55 -23.02
CA ASP A 39 7.44 -12.74 -22.93
C ASP A 39 7.98 -11.89 -21.77
N LYS A 40 8.48 -12.56 -20.73
CA LYS A 40 8.93 -11.92 -19.48
C LYS A 40 9.98 -10.84 -19.73
N LYS A 41 10.93 -11.08 -20.64
CA LYS A 41 12.00 -10.11 -20.92
C LYS A 41 11.43 -8.81 -21.46
N PHE A 42 10.56 -8.91 -22.47
CA PHE A 42 9.92 -7.75 -23.07
C PHE A 42 8.99 -7.02 -22.09
N ALA A 43 8.29 -7.77 -21.23
CA ALA A 43 7.43 -7.17 -20.21
C ALA A 43 8.24 -6.32 -19.23
N THR A 44 9.32 -6.88 -18.68
CA THR A 44 10.21 -6.15 -17.76
C THR A 44 10.82 -4.92 -18.41
N GLU A 45 11.30 -5.01 -19.65
CA GLU A 45 11.84 -3.86 -20.39
C GLU A 45 10.79 -2.76 -20.59
N CYS A 46 9.54 -3.14 -20.92
CA CYS A 46 8.44 -2.18 -21.06
C CYS A 46 8.07 -1.53 -19.72
N ASP A 47 8.08 -2.28 -18.63
CA ASP A 47 7.70 -1.77 -17.31
C ASP A 47 8.75 -0.79 -16.78
N LEU A 48 10.05 -1.10 -16.97
CA LEU A 48 11.14 -0.18 -16.68
C LEU A 48 11.05 1.10 -17.52
N ALA A 49 10.82 0.97 -18.84
CA ALA A 49 10.62 2.11 -19.72
C ALA A 49 9.40 2.96 -19.33
N MET A 50 8.31 2.32 -18.90
CA MET A 50 7.11 3.00 -18.41
C MET A 50 7.41 3.80 -17.15
N GLN A 51 8.17 3.23 -16.20
CA GLN A 51 8.57 3.93 -14.97
C GLN A 51 9.43 5.16 -15.29
N GLU A 52 10.39 5.04 -16.20
CA GLU A 52 11.21 6.17 -16.66
C GLU A 52 10.36 7.26 -17.31
N GLY A 53 9.42 6.88 -18.18
CA GLY A 53 8.49 7.82 -18.80
C GLY A 53 7.56 8.51 -17.80
N LEU A 54 7.08 7.78 -16.79
CA LEU A 54 6.26 8.37 -15.73
C LEU A 54 7.04 9.39 -14.89
N ALA A 55 8.29 9.10 -14.56
CA ALA A 55 9.16 10.06 -13.86
C ALA A 55 9.31 11.36 -14.66
N LEU A 56 9.58 11.27 -15.97
CA LEU A 56 9.68 12.44 -16.85
C LEU A 56 8.38 13.26 -16.88
N ILE A 57 7.23 12.60 -16.98
CA ILE A 57 5.93 13.29 -16.99
C ILE A 57 5.62 13.92 -15.64
N ASN A 58 6.04 13.31 -14.53
CA ASN A 58 5.91 13.90 -13.19
C ASN A 58 6.72 15.18 -13.07
N ASP A 59 7.99 15.19 -13.51
CA ASP A 59 8.83 16.41 -13.50
C ASP A 59 8.20 17.54 -14.34
N LEU A 60 7.62 17.18 -15.49
CA LEU A 60 6.87 18.13 -16.32
C LEU A 60 5.62 18.63 -15.59
N ALA A 61 4.85 17.75 -14.95
CA ALA A 61 3.67 18.12 -14.19
C ALA A 61 4.01 19.06 -13.02
N GLU A 62 5.11 18.82 -12.31
CA GLU A 62 5.62 19.72 -11.27
C GLU A 62 5.95 21.11 -11.85
N SER A 63 6.61 21.16 -13.00
CA SER A 63 6.91 22.42 -13.69
C SER A 63 5.62 23.18 -14.08
N GLN A 64 4.61 22.47 -14.58
CA GLN A 64 3.30 23.06 -14.90
C GLN A 64 2.57 23.56 -13.66
N LEU A 65 2.64 22.82 -12.55
CA LEU A 65 2.06 23.24 -11.28
C LEU A 65 2.68 24.55 -10.79
N ILE A 66 4.00 24.70 -10.87
CA ILE A 66 4.70 25.94 -10.52
C ILE A 66 4.26 27.10 -11.42
N ASN A 67 4.11 26.87 -12.72
CA ASN A 67 3.61 27.90 -13.65
C ASN A 67 2.18 28.31 -13.31
N ALA A 68 1.31 27.36 -12.97
CA ALA A 68 -0.06 27.63 -12.55
C ALA A 68 -0.10 28.49 -11.26
N ILE A 69 0.77 28.18 -10.30
CA ILE A 69 0.95 28.99 -9.08
C ILE A 69 1.40 30.42 -9.42
N LYS A 70 2.39 30.58 -10.32
CA LYS A 70 2.84 31.90 -10.79
C LYS A 70 1.71 32.69 -11.46
N SER A 71 0.81 32.01 -12.16
CA SER A 71 -0.38 32.61 -12.78
C SER A 71 -1.55 32.83 -11.80
N GLN A 72 -1.31 32.75 -10.49
CA GLN A 72 -2.31 32.96 -9.43
C GLN A 72 -3.51 31.99 -9.49
N ASN A 73 -3.31 30.77 -10.00
CA ASN A 73 -4.34 29.74 -9.96
C ASN A 73 -4.55 29.27 -8.50
N LEU A 74 -5.67 29.68 -7.89
CA LEU A 74 -5.98 29.37 -6.49
C LEU A 74 -6.07 27.87 -6.21
N THR A 75 -6.60 27.08 -7.14
CA THR A 75 -6.69 25.62 -6.98
C THR A 75 -5.30 24.98 -6.91
N SER A 76 -4.36 25.40 -7.74
CA SER A 76 -2.96 24.95 -7.70
C SER A 76 -2.23 25.37 -6.43
N ILE A 77 -2.47 26.60 -5.96
CA ILE A 77 -1.89 27.12 -4.71
C ILE A 77 -2.42 26.32 -3.51
N MET A 78 -3.74 26.12 -3.43
CA MET A 78 -4.37 25.32 -2.38
C MET A 78 -3.86 23.88 -2.41
N TYR A 79 -3.83 23.25 -3.58
CA TYR A 79 -3.30 21.90 -3.74
C TYR A 79 -1.87 21.79 -3.20
N TRP A 80 -0.98 22.73 -3.56
CA TRP A 80 0.40 22.73 -3.09
C TRP A 80 0.51 22.89 -1.57
N LEU A 81 -0.22 23.85 -0.99
CA LEU A 81 -0.19 24.11 0.45
C LEU A 81 -0.71 22.93 1.25
N ASN A 82 -1.84 22.33 0.85
CA ASN A 82 -2.45 21.21 1.55
C ASN A 82 -1.54 19.98 1.60
N HIS A 83 -0.71 19.74 0.58
CA HIS A 83 0.14 18.55 0.52
C HIS A 83 1.56 18.77 1.06
N ARG A 84 2.07 20.01 1.09
CA ARG A 84 3.48 20.28 1.46
C ARG A 84 3.65 21.09 2.74
N HIS A 85 2.59 21.69 3.27
CA HIS A 85 2.66 22.51 4.47
C HIS A 85 1.70 22.01 5.54
N LYS A 86 2.23 21.50 6.67
CA LYS A 86 1.46 20.84 7.74
C LYS A 86 0.29 21.69 8.29
N SER A 87 0.42 23.01 8.33
CA SER A 87 -0.66 23.88 8.81
C SER A 87 -1.88 23.94 7.89
N TYR A 88 -1.73 23.55 6.61
CA TYR A 88 -2.80 23.51 5.61
C TYR A 88 -3.19 22.07 5.25
N ALA A 89 -2.52 21.07 5.82
CA ALA A 89 -2.85 19.68 5.59
C ALA A 89 -4.25 19.37 6.11
N ASP A 90 -4.97 18.53 5.36
CA ASP A 90 -6.31 18.09 5.75
C ASP A 90 -6.26 17.42 7.12
N ARG A 91 -6.94 18.01 8.10
CA ARG A 91 -7.09 17.43 9.43
C ARG A 91 -8.28 16.48 9.40
N LEU A 92 -8.00 15.19 9.48
CA LEU A 92 -9.01 14.18 9.74
C LEU A 92 -9.34 14.21 11.25
N GLU A 93 -10.47 14.80 11.63
CA GLU A 93 -10.98 14.69 13.01
C GLU A 93 -11.70 13.34 13.16
N LEU A 94 -11.11 12.44 13.95
CA LEU A 94 -11.74 11.17 14.30
C LEU A 94 -12.51 11.33 15.62
N THR A 95 -13.82 11.56 15.52
CA THR A 95 -14.71 11.49 16.68
C THR A 95 -15.20 10.06 16.85
N GLY A 96 -14.70 9.36 17.86
CA GLY A 96 -15.12 7.98 18.16
C GLY A 96 -15.14 7.73 19.67
N ASN A 97 -16.22 7.11 20.14
CA ASN A 97 -16.20 6.47 21.45
C ASN A 97 -15.39 5.18 21.31
N ILE A 98 -14.17 5.17 21.83
CA ILE A 98 -13.41 3.92 22.01
C ILE A 98 -14.13 3.16 23.12
N VAL A 99 -15.08 2.30 22.73
CA VAL A 99 -15.61 1.29 23.65
C VAL A 99 -14.51 0.26 23.81
N THR A 100 -13.62 0.47 24.77
CA THR A 100 -12.83 -0.62 25.34
C THR A 100 -13.82 -1.57 25.97
N GLN A 101 -14.27 -2.55 25.19
CA GLN A 101 -14.97 -3.69 25.75
C GLN A 101 -13.96 -4.37 26.67
N ASN A 102 -14.05 -4.08 27.97
CA ASN A 102 -13.48 -4.91 29.02
C ASN A 102 -14.27 -6.23 29.01
N GLU A 103 -14.11 -7.00 27.94
CA GLU A 103 -14.58 -8.37 27.90
C GLU A 103 -13.80 -9.12 28.97
N LYS A 104 -14.51 -9.50 30.04
CA LYS A 104 -13.96 -10.44 31.02
C LYS A 104 -13.60 -11.71 30.24
N LEU A 105 -12.41 -12.25 30.51
CA LEU A 105 -11.93 -13.46 29.87
C LEU A 105 -13.02 -14.54 29.92
N THR A 106 -13.26 -15.20 28.78
CA THR A 106 -14.15 -16.36 28.78
C THR A 106 -13.49 -17.49 29.57
N LYS A 107 -14.30 -18.40 30.13
CA LYS A 107 -13.80 -19.52 30.95
C LYS A 107 -12.76 -20.38 30.21
N GLU A 108 -12.89 -20.48 28.89
CA GLU A 108 -11.95 -21.19 28.02
C GLU A 108 -10.62 -20.43 27.90
N GLN A 109 -10.66 -19.11 27.70
CA GLN A 109 -9.47 -18.25 27.67
C GLN A 109 -8.72 -18.27 29.01
N GLU A 110 -9.45 -18.22 30.13
CA GLU A 110 -8.86 -18.35 31.47
C GLU A 110 -8.16 -19.70 31.65
N ALA A 111 -8.76 -20.80 31.18
CA ALA A 111 -8.16 -22.13 31.26
C ALA A 111 -6.88 -22.23 30.42
N SER A 112 -6.88 -21.69 29.19
CA SER A 112 -5.70 -21.65 28.33
C SER A 112 -4.58 -20.81 28.92
N ILE A 113 -4.90 -19.63 29.48
CA ILE A 113 -3.91 -18.77 30.16
C ILE A 113 -3.35 -19.46 31.41
N LYS A 114 -4.19 -20.11 32.21
CA LYS A 114 -3.76 -20.85 33.40
C LYS A 114 -2.84 -22.02 33.05
N GLN A 115 -3.11 -22.72 31.95
CA GLN A 115 -2.25 -23.78 31.45
C GLN A 115 -0.91 -23.23 30.93
N ALA A 116 -0.93 -22.14 30.18
CA ALA A 116 0.28 -21.46 29.71
C ALA A 116 1.14 -20.95 30.88
N LEU A 117 0.54 -20.33 31.90
CA LEU A 117 1.23 -19.87 33.11
C LEU A 117 1.83 -21.01 33.93
N LYS A 118 1.14 -22.16 33.99
CA LYS A 118 1.64 -23.38 34.63
C LYS A 118 2.83 -23.98 33.87
N LEU A 119 2.77 -24.01 32.53
CA LEU A 119 3.87 -24.49 31.68
C LEU A 119 5.10 -23.56 31.75
N ALA A 120 4.87 -22.25 31.87
CA ALA A 120 5.91 -21.25 32.06
C ALA A 120 6.51 -21.25 33.48
N SER A 121 6.05 -22.15 34.38
CA SER A 121 6.45 -22.23 35.79
C SER A 121 6.25 -20.93 36.59
N LEU A 122 5.37 -20.04 36.11
CA LEU A 122 5.04 -18.77 36.76
C LEU A 122 4.00 -18.95 37.88
N ILE A 123 3.36 -20.11 37.94
CA ILE A 123 2.44 -20.52 39.02
C ILE A 123 2.89 -21.89 39.52
N GLY A 124 3.17 -21.99 40.82
CA GLY A 124 3.60 -23.23 41.46
C GLY A 124 2.53 -24.32 41.38
N THR A 125 2.95 -25.56 41.07
CA THR A 125 2.10 -26.75 41.23
C THR A 125 1.86 -27.02 42.71
N GLU A 126 0.72 -26.58 43.24
CA GLU A 126 0.33 -26.91 44.60
C GLU A 126 0.10 -28.42 44.77
N ARG A 127 0.85 -28.99 45.72
CA ARG A 127 0.76 -30.36 46.21
C ARG A 127 -0.62 -30.61 46.83
N SER A 128 -1.26 -31.70 46.43
CA SER A 128 -2.42 -32.27 47.12
C SER A 128 -2.06 -32.69 48.55
N GLN A 129 -2.75 -32.14 49.56
CA GLN A 129 -2.96 -32.82 50.85
C GLN A 129 -4.42 -32.61 51.33
N ASN A 130 -4.93 -33.69 51.93
CA ASN A 130 -6.28 -33.93 52.44
C ASN A 130 -6.78 -32.88 53.46
N GLU A 131 -8.10 -32.67 53.49
CA GLU A 131 -8.95 -32.96 54.67
C GLU A 131 -10.45 -32.71 54.37
N LYS A 132 -11.18 -33.79 54.09
CA LYS A 132 -12.58 -33.98 54.48
C LYS A 132 -12.50 -34.46 55.95
N LYS A 133 -13.30 -34.04 56.94
CA LYS A 133 -14.75 -33.82 56.93
C LYS A 133 -15.18 -33.42 58.38
N THR A 134 -16.14 -32.50 58.52
CA THR A 134 -17.30 -32.51 59.46
C THR A 134 -17.05 -32.46 60.99
N ASP A 135 -17.85 -31.81 61.84
CA ASP A 135 -19.08 -31.03 61.69
C ASP A 135 -19.34 -30.23 62.98
N LYS A 136 -20.13 -29.16 62.84
CA LYS A 136 -20.78 -28.41 63.93
C LYS A 136 -21.77 -29.30 64.70
N LYS A 137 -21.70 -29.31 66.03
CA LYS A 137 -22.82 -28.89 66.90
C LYS A 137 -22.32 -28.52 68.29
#